data_AF-A0A956IJ59-F1
#
_entry.id   AF-A0A956IJ59-F1
#
_cell.length_a   1.000
_cell.length_b   1.000
_cell.length_c   1.000
_cell.angle_alpha   90.00
_cell.angle_beta   90.00
_cell.angle_gamma   90.00
#
_symmetry.space_group_name_H-M   'P 1'
#
loop_
_entity.id
_entity.type
_entity.pdbx_description
1 polymer ?
#
loop_
_entity_poly.entity_id
_entity_poly.type
_entity_poly.pdbx_seq_one_letter_code
_entity_poly.pdbx_strand_id
1 'polypeptide(L)'
;MRRWAGLLLAMALVTSAPPASAQDTDAAMAESLFLEARRLMEEGQLEAACAKLQASQDLDPQLGTLLNLGNCLEKVGRTASAWAAFTELARLAARAGQSKRADYASERVAVLAPSLSYLTLSVTAPVPNQRVTVDGRVIADAAYGTALPLDPGEREVRAEAEGYEPWSARVTVEPGTRRSLAIPSLVR
;
A
#
# COMPACT_ATOMS: atom_id res chain seq x y z
N MET A 1 24.60 -79.51 8.43
CA MET A 1 23.63 -78.61 9.13
C MET A 1 23.91 -77.19 8.65
N ARG A 2 23.02 -76.58 7.86
CA ARG A 2 23.27 -75.35 7.06
C ARG A 2 22.61 -74.11 7.69
N ARG A 3 23.46 -73.14 8.04
CA ARG A 3 23.40 -71.66 7.88
C ARG A 3 22.04 -70.97 7.85
N TRP A 4 21.80 -70.06 8.81
CA TRP A 4 20.88 -68.93 8.63
C TRP A 4 21.62 -67.63 8.98
N ALA A 5 21.88 -66.82 7.95
CA ALA A 5 22.55 -65.53 8.02
C ALA A 5 21.52 -64.42 8.29
N GLY A 6 21.82 -63.54 9.23
CA GLY A 6 20.96 -62.41 9.59
C GLY A 6 20.95 -61.33 8.50
N LEU A 7 19.74 -60.87 8.17
CA LEU A 7 19.51 -59.68 7.34
C LEU A 7 18.92 -58.61 8.27
N LEU A 8 19.73 -57.62 8.64
CA LEU A 8 19.26 -56.41 9.34
C LEU A 8 18.77 -55.41 8.28
N LEU A 9 17.46 -55.27 8.16
CA LEU A 9 16.80 -54.30 7.28
C LEU A 9 16.73 -52.94 8.00
N ALA A 10 17.60 -52.00 7.64
CA ALA A 10 17.55 -50.63 8.14
C ALA A 10 16.41 -49.87 7.43
N MET A 11 15.33 -49.62 8.17
CA MET A 11 14.16 -48.86 7.71
C MET A 11 14.45 -47.36 7.84
N ALA A 12 14.78 -46.70 6.73
CA ALA A 12 14.97 -45.26 6.68
C ALA A 12 13.61 -44.56 6.81
N LEU A 13 13.34 -43.94 7.96
CA LEU A 13 12.21 -43.03 8.14
C LEU A 13 12.50 -41.72 7.39
N VAL A 14 11.89 -41.56 6.22
CA VAL A 14 11.78 -40.27 5.54
C VAL A 14 10.67 -39.48 6.24
N THR A 15 11.02 -38.53 7.09
CA THR A 15 10.09 -37.59 7.71
C THR A 15 9.72 -36.51 6.70
N SER A 16 8.61 -36.69 5.97
CA SER A 16 7.97 -35.61 5.22
C SER A 16 7.16 -34.75 6.18
N ALA A 17 7.74 -33.66 6.69
CA ALA A 17 6.97 -32.62 7.33
C ALA A 17 6.08 -31.94 6.26
N PRO A 18 4.75 -31.86 6.45
CA PRO A 18 3.91 -31.09 5.54
C PRO A 18 4.33 -29.62 5.62
N PRO A 19 4.30 -28.88 4.50
CA PRO A 19 4.52 -27.44 4.55
C PRO A 19 3.40 -26.83 5.39
N ALA A 20 3.72 -26.42 6.62
CA ALA A 20 2.90 -25.45 7.32
C ALA A 20 2.96 -24.17 6.46
N SER A 21 1.90 -23.98 5.68
CA SER A 21 1.84 -23.01 4.60
C SER A 21 1.90 -21.61 5.19
N ALA A 22 2.89 -20.80 4.81
CA ALA A 22 2.98 -19.40 5.22
C ALA A 22 1.67 -18.63 4.96
N GLN A 23 0.89 -19.05 3.96
CA GLN A 23 -0.41 -18.49 3.61
C GLN A 23 -1.46 -18.59 4.73
N ASP A 24 -1.45 -19.67 5.53
CA ASP A 24 -2.38 -19.81 6.65
C ASP A 24 -2.02 -18.88 7.81
N THR A 25 -0.72 -18.62 7.98
CA THR A 25 -0.21 -17.69 9.00
C THR A 25 -0.56 -16.24 8.64
N ASP A 26 -0.37 -15.85 7.38
CA ASP A 26 -0.65 -14.49 6.91
C ASP A 26 -2.15 -14.16 7.01
N ALA A 27 -3.03 -15.10 6.63
CA ALA A 27 -4.47 -14.94 6.78
C ALA A 27 -4.90 -14.75 8.25
N ALA A 28 -4.34 -15.55 9.17
CA ALA A 28 -4.63 -15.41 10.60
C ALA A 28 -4.12 -14.07 11.18
N MET A 29 -2.95 -13.62 10.75
CA MET A 29 -2.40 -12.32 11.13
C MET A 29 -3.25 -11.17 10.58
N ALA A 30 -3.67 -11.25 9.32
CA ALA A 30 -4.53 -10.26 8.69
C ALA A 30 -5.87 -10.11 9.41
N GLU A 31 -6.50 -11.21 9.82
CA GLU A 31 -7.75 -11.21 10.57
C GLU A 31 -7.57 -10.55 11.95
N SER A 32 -6.49 -10.87 12.67
CA SER A 32 -6.17 -10.24 13.95
C SER A 32 -6.02 -8.72 13.82
N LEU A 33 -5.28 -8.27 12.79
CA LEU A 33 -5.11 -6.85 12.49
C LEU A 33 -6.43 -6.17 12.11
N PHE A 34 -7.30 -6.85 11.35
CA PHE A 34 -8.62 -6.34 10.97
C PHE A 34 -9.53 -6.15 12.19
N LEU A 35 -9.63 -7.15 13.06
CA LEU A 35 -10.46 -7.09 14.26
C LEU A 35 -10.00 -5.98 15.21
N GLU A 36 -8.69 -5.86 15.41
CA GLU A 36 -8.11 -4.79 16.22
C GLU A 36 -8.37 -3.42 15.59
N ALA A 37 -8.25 -3.29 14.26
CA ALA A 37 -8.58 -2.05 13.59
C ALA A 37 -10.03 -1.64 13.79
N ARG A 38 -10.98 -2.59 13.72
CA ARG A 38 -12.40 -2.31 13.98
C ARG A 38 -12.63 -1.79 15.39
N ARG A 39 -12.00 -2.41 16.40
CA ARG A 39 -12.05 -1.92 17.79
C ARG A 39 -11.53 -0.49 17.89
N LEU A 40 -10.38 -0.21 17.27
CA LEU A 40 -9.78 1.14 17.23
C LEU A 40 -10.69 2.15 16.51
N MET A 41 -11.41 1.76 15.45
CA MET A 41 -12.40 2.62 14.79
C MET A 41 -13.58 2.96 15.70
N GLU A 42 -14.08 1.98 16.45
CA GLU A 42 -15.18 2.17 17.42
C GLU A 42 -14.75 3.09 18.58
N GLU A 43 -13.47 3.06 18.96
CA GLU A 43 -12.86 3.92 19.97
C GLU A 43 -12.44 5.31 19.44
N GLY A 44 -12.60 5.56 18.14
CA GLY A 44 -12.20 6.82 17.50
C GLY A 44 -10.69 6.99 17.30
N GLN A 45 -9.89 5.95 17.53
CA GLN A 45 -8.44 5.94 17.30
C GLN A 45 -8.12 5.69 15.82
N LEU A 46 -8.57 6.62 14.97
CA LEU A 46 -8.64 6.40 13.53
C LEU A 46 -7.29 6.21 12.83
N GLU A 47 -6.25 6.98 13.16
CA GLU A 47 -4.92 6.80 12.54
C GLU A 47 -4.34 5.40 12.81
N ALA A 48 -4.46 4.92 14.05
CA ALA A 48 -4.02 3.57 14.43
C ALA A 48 -4.86 2.50 13.71
N ALA A 49 -6.18 2.70 13.62
CA ALA A 49 -7.06 1.81 12.88
C ALA A 49 -6.69 1.72 11.40
N CYS A 50 -6.45 2.85 10.73
CA CYS A 50 -6.12 2.87 9.31
C CYS A 50 -4.80 2.13 9.04
N ALA A 51 -3.79 2.30 9.91
CA ALA A 51 -2.52 1.57 9.80
C ALA A 51 -2.71 0.05 9.94
N LYS A 52 -3.58 -0.41 10.84
CA LYS A 52 -3.91 -1.83 11.03
C LYS A 52 -4.71 -2.40 9.85
N LEU A 53 -5.66 -1.64 9.30
CA LEU A 53 -6.40 -2.02 8.08
C LEU A 53 -5.48 -2.14 6.87
N GLN A 54 -4.54 -1.22 6.71
CA GLN A 54 -3.55 -1.30 5.64
C GLN A 54 -2.71 -2.57 5.77
N ALA A 55 -2.14 -2.82 6.96
CA ALA A 55 -1.34 -4.02 7.20
C ALA A 55 -2.14 -5.32 7.02
N SER A 56 -3.42 -5.35 7.42
CA SER A 56 -4.32 -6.48 7.16
C SER A 56 -4.51 -6.70 5.66
N GLN A 57 -4.80 -5.63 4.91
CA GLN A 57 -5.01 -5.67 3.46
C GLN A 57 -3.76 -6.08 2.68
N ASP A 58 -2.58 -5.70 3.16
CA ASP A 58 -1.29 -6.05 2.55
C ASP A 58 -0.96 -7.55 2.74
N LEU A 59 -1.40 -8.15 3.85
CA LEU A 59 -1.19 -9.58 4.14
C LEU A 59 -2.22 -10.48 3.46
N ASP A 60 -3.51 -10.15 3.60
CA ASP A 60 -4.62 -10.90 2.98
C ASP A 60 -5.63 -9.91 2.37
N PRO A 61 -5.53 -9.63 1.06
CA PRO A 61 -6.43 -8.69 0.40
C PRO A 61 -7.90 -9.14 0.42
N GLN A 62 -8.75 -8.40 1.14
CA GLN A 62 -10.18 -8.71 1.25
C GLN A 62 -11.06 -7.49 0.91
N LEU A 63 -12.19 -7.71 0.23
CA LEU A 63 -13.13 -6.61 -0.11
C LEU A 63 -13.67 -5.89 1.12
N GLY A 64 -13.88 -6.62 2.22
CA GLY A 64 -14.34 -6.06 3.50
C GLY A 64 -13.28 -5.18 4.17
N THR A 65 -12.02 -5.63 4.18
CA THR A 65 -10.89 -4.86 4.71
C THR A 65 -10.66 -3.61 3.88
N LEU A 66 -10.64 -3.73 2.54
CA LEU A 66 -10.47 -2.59 1.64
C LEU A 66 -11.58 -1.52 1.80
N LEU A 67 -12.83 -1.94 2.01
CA LEU A 67 -13.94 -1.03 2.32
C LEU A 67 -13.72 -0.27 3.63
N ASN A 68 -13.32 -0.97 4.69
CA ASN A 68 -13.04 -0.32 5.97
C ASN A 68 -11.84 0.61 5.88
N LEU A 69 -10.80 0.22 5.12
CA LEU A 69 -9.63 1.04 4.87
C LEU A 69 -10.00 2.35 4.18
N GLY A 70 -10.77 2.29 3.07
CA GLY A 70 -11.25 3.49 2.38
C GLY A 70 -12.04 4.43 3.30
N ASN A 71 -12.95 3.87 4.10
CA ASN A 71 -13.73 4.63 5.08
C ASN A 71 -12.86 5.27 6.17
N CYS A 72 -11.87 4.53 6.68
CA CYS A 72 -10.95 5.03 7.70
C CYS A 72 -10.11 6.19 7.15
N LEU A 73 -9.49 5.99 5.98
CA LEU A 73 -8.66 6.97 5.29
C LEU A 73 -9.42 8.27 5.02
N GLU A 74 -10.68 8.15 4.56
CA GLU A 74 -11.53 9.30 4.33
C GLU A 74 -11.79 10.09 5.63
N LYS A 75 -12.10 9.41 6.74
CA LYS A 75 -12.35 10.06 8.04
C LYS A 75 -11.13 10.80 8.59
N VAL A 76 -9.92 10.31 8.30
CA VAL A 76 -8.67 10.99 8.70
C VAL A 76 -8.19 12.03 7.68
N GLY A 77 -8.96 12.28 6.62
CA GLY A 77 -8.64 13.29 5.60
C GLY A 77 -7.58 12.87 4.58
N ARG A 78 -7.22 11.59 4.53
CA ARG A 78 -6.34 11.00 3.50
C ARG A 78 -7.14 10.72 2.22
N THR A 79 -7.55 11.80 1.55
CA THR A 79 -8.53 11.77 0.45
C THR A 79 -8.03 11.05 -0.80
N ALA A 80 -6.74 11.14 -1.15
CA ALA A 80 -6.19 10.45 -2.31
C ALA A 80 -6.07 8.94 -2.06
N SER A 81 -5.62 8.56 -0.87
CA SER A 81 -5.55 7.15 -0.47
C SER A 81 -6.95 6.54 -0.36
N ALA A 82 -7.92 7.25 0.21
CA ALA A 82 -9.32 6.81 0.25
C ALA A 82 -9.89 6.63 -1.16
N TRP A 83 -9.68 7.61 -2.04
CA TRP A 83 -10.12 7.56 -3.44
C TRP A 83 -9.53 6.35 -4.18
N ALA A 84 -8.25 6.04 -3.97
CA ALA A 84 -7.60 4.87 -4.54
C ALA A 84 -8.20 3.57 -4.01
N ALA A 85 -8.41 3.46 -2.69
CA ALA A 85 -9.01 2.28 -2.06
C ALA A 85 -10.44 2.02 -2.57
N PHE A 86 -11.27 3.07 -2.68
CA PHE A 86 -12.63 2.94 -3.20
C PHE A 86 -12.66 2.64 -4.70
N THR A 87 -11.75 3.20 -5.49
CA THR A 87 -11.62 2.88 -6.92
C THR A 87 -11.32 1.39 -7.12
N GLU A 88 -10.39 0.86 -6.33
CA GLU A 88 -10.06 -0.57 -6.37
C GLU A 88 -11.21 -1.44 -5.87
N LEU A 89 -11.88 -1.02 -4.79
CA LEU A 89 -13.04 -1.72 -4.27
C LEU A 89 -14.18 -1.79 -5.28
N ALA A 90 -14.51 -0.68 -5.95
CA ALA A 90 -15.55 -0.63 -6.98
C ALA A 90 -15.26 -1.65 -8.08
N ARG A 91 -14.01 -1.65 -8.55
CA ARG A 91 -13.51 -2.55 -9.60
C ARG A 91 -13.59 -4.01 -9.20
N LEU A 92 -13.14 -4.36 -7.99
CA LEU A 92 -13.12 -5.75 -7.53
C LEU A 92 -14.53 -6.25 -7.15
N ALA A 93 -15.33 -5.44 -6.46
CA ALA A 93 -16.70 -5.78 -6.08
C ALA A 93 -17.59 -6.00 -7.30
N ALA A 94 -17.43 -5.20 -8.37
CA ALA A 94 -18.15 -5.40 -9.62
C ALA A 94 -17.82 -6.76 -10.26
N ARG A 95 -16.53 -7.15 -10.32
CA ARG A 95 -16.10 -8.46 -10.83
C ARG A 95 -16.64 -9.62 -9.98
N ALA A 96 -16.79 -9.40 -8.68
CA ALA A 96 -17.33 -10.38 -7.75
C ALA A 96 -18.87 -10.42 -7.72
N GLY A 97 -19.57 -9.66 -8.57
CA GLY A 97 -21.04 -9.61 -8.60
C GLY A 97 -21.68 -8.91 -7.39
N GLN A 98 -20.91 -8.15 -6.61
CA GLN A 98 -21.38 -7.43 -5.42
C GLN A 98 -21.82 -6.01 -5.77
N SER A 99 -22.84 -5.87 -6.63
CA SER A 99 -23.25 -4.59 -7.21
C SER A 99 -23.45 -3.48 -6.17
N LYS A 100 -24.18 -3.74 -5.07
CA LYS A 100 -24.38 -2.73 -4.00
C LYS A 100 -23.07 -2.18 -3.41
N ARG A 101 -22.06 -3.03 -3.27
CA ARG A 101 -20.75 -2.63 -2.75
C ARG A 101 -19.95 -1.85 -3.80
N ALA A 102 -20.06 -2.25 -5.07
CA ALA A 102 -19.46 -1.53 -6.18
C ALA A 102 -20.07 -0.13 -6.37
N ASP A 103 -21.39 -0.02 -6.25
CA ASP A 103 -22.14 1.23 -6.35
C ASP A 103 -21.72 2.18 -5.23
N TYR A 104 -21.75 1.71 -3.98
CA TYR A 104 -21.28 2.48 -2.83
C TYR A 104 -19.85 3.00 -3.02
N ALA A 105 -18.93 2.14 -3.45
CA ALA A 105 -17.54 2.54 -3.67
C ALA A 105 -17.41 3.57 -4.80
N SER A 106 -18.18 3.41 -5.88
CA SER A 106 -18.21 4.36 -7.00
C SER A 106 -18.78 5.72 -6.59
N GLU A 107 -19.78 5.76 -5.71
CA GLU A 107 -20.30 6.99 -5.12
C GLU A 107 -19.22 7.70 -4.29
N ARG A 108 -18.48 6.98 -3.44
CA ARG A 108 -17.36 7.59 -2.68
C ARG A 108 -16.28 8.13 -3.60
N VAL A 109 -15.92 7.41 -4.67
CA VAL A 109 -14.98 7.89 -5.68
C VAL A 109 -15.43 9.22 -6.30
N ALA A 110 -16.71 9.31 -6.68
CA ALA A 110 -17.28 10.52 -7.27
C ALA A 110 -17.29 11.71 -6.29
N VAL A 111 -17.56 11.46 -5.00
CA VAL A 111 -17.51 12.48 -3.94
C VAL A 111 -16.09 12.97 -3.69
N LEU A 112 -15.10 12.07 -3.66
CA LEU A 112 -13.72 12.40 -3.33
C LEU A 112 -12.96 13.06 -4.48
N ALA A 113 -13.21 12.64 -5.73
CA ALA A 113 -12.50 13.11 -6.91
C ALA A 113 -12.32 14.65 -7.03
N PRO A 114 -13.34 15.50 -6.82
CA PRO A 114 -13.19 16.96 -6.92
C PRO A 114 -12.38 17.58 -5.77
N SER A 115 -12.20 16.85 -4.66
CA SER A 115 -11.50 17.32 -3.45
C SER A 115 -10.04 16.85 -3.37
N LEU A 116 -9.58 16.11 -4.37
CA LEU A 116 -8.22 15.60 -4.40
C LEU A 116 -7.19 16.73 -4.49
N SER A 117 -6.10 16.54 -3.77
CA SER A 117 -4.94 17.41 -3.86
C SER A 117 -3.89 16.78 -4.75
N TYR A 118 -3.12 17.60 -5.44
CA TYR A 118 -2.16 17.13 -6.43
C TYR A 118 -0.78 17.76 -6.22
N LEU A 119 0.26 16.96 -6.44
CA LEU A 119 1.63 17.41 -6.54
C LEU A 119 2.20 17.04 -7.92
N THR A 120 2.76 18.02 -8.61
CA THR A 120 3.53 17.83 -9.84
C THR A 120 5.00 17.98 -9.54
N LEU A 121 5.80 16.97 -9.88
CA LEU A 121 7.25 17.01 -9.77
C LEU A 121 7.85 17.43 -11.10
N SER A 122 8.43 18.62 -11.16
CA SER A 122 9.08 19.16 -12.36
C SER A 122 10.57 18.84 -12.31
N VAL A 123 10.96 17.72 -12.95
CA VAL A 123 12.35 17.29 -13.09
C VAL A 123 12.84 17.69 -14.49
N THR A 124 13.56 18.80 -14.59
CA THR A 124 13.89 19.40 -15.91
C THR A 124 15.17 18.84 -16.53
N ALA A 125 16.09 18.32 -15.71
CA ALA A 125 17.37 17.77 -16.15
C ALA A 125 17.78 16.60 -15.23
N PRO A 126 17.12 15.42 -15.34
CA PRO A 126 17.47 14.27 -14.52
C PRO A 126 18.88 13.77 -14.85
N VAL A 127 19.64 13.41 -13.83
CA VAL A 127 20.95 12.75 -13.99
C VAL A 127 20.78 11.23 -14.18
N PRO A 128 21.77 10.50 -14.75
CA PRO A 128 21.67 9.05 -14.89
C PRO A 128 21.40 8.35 -13.56
N ASN A 129 20.50 7.36 -13.58
CA ASN A 129 20.08 6.58 -12.40
C ASN A 129 19.49 7.43 -11.25
N GLN A 130 19.00 8.65 -11.54
CA GLN A 130 18.29 9.46 -10.56
C GLN A 130 17.00 8.77 -10.10
N ARG A 131 16.86 8.63 -8.79
CA ARG A 131 15.67 8.12 -8.11
C ARG A 131 15.00 9.26 -7.37
N VAL A 132 13.74 9.54 -7.70
CA VAL A 132 12.90 10.48 -6.96
C VAL A 132 11.92 9.72 -6.07
N THR A 133 11.78 10.14 -4.82
CA THR A 133 10.81 9.59 -3.88
C THR A 133 9.93 10.70 -3.30
N VAL A 134 8.69 10.33 -2.95
CA VAL A 134 7.77 11.14 -2.14
C VAL A 134 7.37 10.29 -0.94
N ASP A 135 7.65 10.77 0.27
CA ASP A 135 7.47 10.03 1.53
C ASP A 135 8.08 8.62 1.47
N GLY A 136 9.27 8.51 0.86
CA GLY A 136 9.99 7.25 0.65
C GLY A 136 9.47 6.37 -0.49
N ARG A 137 8.30 6.67 -1.09
CA ARG A 137 7.78 5.93 -2.24
C ARG A 137 8.43 6.41 -3.53
N VAL A 138 9.03 5.48 -4.28
CA VAL A 138 9.65 5.76 -5.58
C VAL A 138 8.61 6.24 -6.58
N ILE A 139 8.89 7.36 -7.22
CA ILE A 139 8.10 7.89 -8.32
C ILE A 139 8.77 7.48 -9.63
N ALA A 140 8.01 6.82 -10.51
CA ALA A 140 8.52 6.43 -11.81
C ALA A 140 8.81 7.67 -12.68
N ASP A 141 9.88 7.63 -13.46
CA ASP A 141 10.28 8.77 -14.30
C ASP A 141 9.17 9.21 -15.28
N ALA A 142 8.38 8.26 -15.79
CA ALA A 142 7.22 8.53 -16.64
C ALA A 142 6.12 9.36 -15.96
N ALA A 143 6.14 9.48 -14.63
CA ALA A 143 5.21 10.26 -13.85
C ALA A 143 5.69 11.71 -13.60
N TYR A 144 6.94 12.05 -13.95
CA TYR A 144 7.41 13.43 -13.84
C TYR A 144 6.59 14.37 -14.74
N GLY A 145 6.32 15.58 -14.25
CA GLY A 145 5.45 16.55 -14.92
C GLY A 145 3.94 16.23 -14.87
N THR A 146 3.54 15.06 -14.36
CA THR A 146 2.12 14.71 -14.19
C THR A 146 1.59 15.22 -12.84
N ALA A 147 0.28 15.49 -12.77
CA ALA A 147 -0.36 15.85 -11.51
C ALA A 147 -0.70 14.59 -10.72
N LEU A 148 0.11 14.27 -9.71
CA LEU A 148 -0.06 13.07 -8.89
C LEU A 148 -1.02 13.33 -7.75
N PRO A 149 -2.13 12.58 -7.61
CA PRO A 149 -3.00 12.70 -6.45
C PRO A 149 -2.23 12.28 -5.20
N LEU A 150 -2.25 13.13 -4.18
CA LEU A 150 -1.62 12.88 -2.89
C LEU A 150 -2.55 13.30 -1.76
N ASP A 151 -2.39 12.64 -0.62
CA ASP A 151 -3.08 13.05 0.59
C ASP A 151 -2.57 14.44 1.01
N PRO A 152 -3.44 15.32 1.54
CA PRO A 152 -3.02 16.60 2.11
C PRO A 152 -2.00 16.42 3.24
N GLY A 153 -1.13 17.41 3.43
CA GLY A 153 -0.13 17.42 4.50
C GLY A 153 1.28 17.77 4.02
N GLU A 154 2.22 17.77 4.96
CA GLU A 154 3.65 17.91 4.66
C GLU A 154 4.16 16.62 3.99
N ARG A 155 4.87 16.78 2.87
CA ARG A 155 5.44 15.70 2.08
C ARG A 155 6.93 15.91 1.95
N GLU A 156 7.70 14.86 2.19
CA GLU A 156 9.13 14.85 1.91
C GLU A 156 9.35 14.38 0.48
N VAL A 157 10.03 15.19 -0.32
CA VAL A 157 10.48 14.83 -1.66
C VAL A 157 12.00 14.73 -1.64
N ARG A 158 12.53 13.62 -2.16
CA ARG A 158 13.97 13.36 -2.21
C ARG A 158 14.38 12.91 -3.60
N ALA A 159 15.55 13.35 -4.04
CA ALA A 159 16.16 12.94 -5.30
C ALA A 159 17.61 12.52 -5.04
N GLU A 160 17.99 11.34 -5.52
CA GLU A 160 19.31 10.76 -5.30
C GLU A 160 19.83 10.08 -6.57
N ALA A 161 21.14 10.08 -6.75
CA ALA A 161 21.83 9.31 -7.77
C ALA A 161 23.24 8.96 -7.28
N GLU A 162 23.79 7.85 -7.76
CA GLU A 162 25.15 7.43 -7.40
C GLU A 162 26.18 8.47 -7.88
N GLY A 163 27.07 8.90 -6.98
CA GLY A 163 28.09 9.90 -7.27
C GLY A 163 27.58 11.35 -7.34
N TYR A 164 26.38 11.62 -6.83
CA TYR A 164 25.81 12.96 -6.68
C TYR A 164 25.40 13.23 -5.23
N GLU A 165 25.41 14.51 -4.83
CA GLU A 165 24.83 14.95 -3.57
C GLU A 165 23.30 14.78 -3.61
N PRO A 166 22.69 14.15 -2.58
CA PRO A 166 21.25 13.99 -2.52
C PRO A 166 20.55 15.34 -2.29
N TRP A 167 19.43 15.53 -2.97
CA TRP A 167 18.57 16.70 -2.77
C TRP A 167 17.30 16.29 -2.03
N SER A 168 16.84 17.13 -1.11
CA SER A 168 15.52 16.98 -0.51
C SER A 168 14.82 18.31 -0.29
N ALA A 169 13.49 18.26 -0.31
CA ALA A 169 12.64 19.38 0.02
C ALA A 169 11.39 18.88 0.74
N ARG A 170 10.83 19.74 1.59
CA ARG A 170 9.50 19.52 2.17
C ARG A 170 8.50 20.44 1.50
N VAL A 171 7.36 19.90 1.12
CA VAL A 171 6.27 20.63 0.48
C VAL A 171 4.98 20.37 1.23
N THR A 172 4.26 21.43 1.59
CA THR A 172 2.91 21.31 2.15
C THR A 172 1.92 21.28 1.00
N VAL A 173 1.16 20.20 0.90
CA VAL A 173 0.05 20.05 -0.03
C VAL A 173 -1.24 20.35 0.72
N GLU A 174 -1.85 21.50 0.45
CA GLU A 174 -3.13 21.85 1.10
C GLU A 174 -4.31 21.08 0.47
N PRO A 175 -5.37 20.80 1.26
CA PRO A 175 -6.56 20.12 0.75
C PRO A 175 -7.17 20.78 -0.49
N GLY A 176 -7.44 19.98 -1.53
CA GLY A 176 -8.08 20.42 -2.77
C GLY A 176 -7.21 21.30 -3.68
N THR A 177 -5.90 21.37 -3.42
CA THR A 177 -4.99 22.25 -4.19
C THR A 177 -4.17 21.49 -5.23
N ARG A 178 -3.56 22.24 -6.14
CA ARG A 178 -2.56 21.74 -7.09
C ARG A 178 -1.26 22.48 -6.83
N ARG A 179 -0.22 21.73 -6.45
CA ARG A 179 1.12 22.25 -6.19
C ARG A 179 2.11 21.69 -7.22
N SER A 180 3.13 22.47 -7.53
CA SER A 180 4.25 22.04 -8.37
C SER A 180 5.54 22.26 -7.60
N LEU A 181 6.44 21.28 -7.65
CA LEU A 181 7.76 21.33 -7.01
C LEU A 181 8.82 21.10 -8.08
N ALA A 182 9.72 22.07 -8.26
CA ALA A 182 10.88 21.91 -9.11
C ALA A 182 11.95 21.09 -8.39
N ILE A 183 12.46 20.06 -9.07
CA ILE A 183 13.58 19.24 -8.60
C ILE A 183 14.80 19.64 -9.45
N PRO A 184 15.84 20.24 -8.85
CA PRO A 184 17.01 20.67 -9.60
C PRO A 184 17.80 19.46 -10.12
N SER A 185 18.67 19.69 -11.10
CA SER A 185 19.71 18.72 -11.45
C SER A 185 20.59 18.48 -10.21
N LEU A 186 20.90 17.23 -9.92
CA LEU A 186 21.81 16.91 -8.83
C LEU A 186 23.23 17.36 -9.17
N VAL A 187 23.98 17.77 -8.14
CA VAL A 187 25.39 18.20 -8.22
C VAL A 187 26.29 17.07 -7.73
N ARG A 188 27.56 17.08 -8.13
CA ARG A 188 28.56 16.09 -7.71
C ARG A 188 29.42 16.61 -6.57
#